data_AF-A0A7X7AMY5-F1
#
_entry.id   AF-A0A7X7AMY5-F1
#
_cell.length_a   1.000
_cell.length_b   1.000
_cell.length_c   1.000
_cell.angle_alpha   90.00
_cell.angle_beta   90.00
_cell.angle_gamma   90.00
#
_symmetry.space_group_name_H-M   'P 1'
#
loop_
_entity.id
_entity.type
_entity.pdbx_description
1 polymer ?
#
loop_
_entity_poly.entity_id
_entity_poly.type
_entity_poly.pdbx_seq_one_letter_code
_entity_poly.pdbx_strand_id
1 'polypeptide(L)'
;MQRKYRSWMGIILASLVVLISISPPMRSFYALPAAFKVNVGEQFGLDLQLPQCLLNSFNVEIKTVPENLLNIDKKGTNSLSSFLQGEDRPRINKPGQINLKLKLFGLIPLKKLQVDAVDEIKLYPGGHSIGVLLKTQGVIITGYSPVVDQGRSYLPAKEAGLEIGDIIKEINNYPISSDEETLR
;
A
#
# COMPACT_ATOMS: atom_id res chain seq x y z
N MET A 1 -1.15 -61.12 -14.27
CA MET A 1 -0.42 -59.90 -13.87
C MET A 1 -1.02 -58.60 -14.43
N GLN A 2 -1.55 -58.60 -15.67
CA GLN A 2 -2.10 -57.43 -16.39
C GLN A 2 -3.29 -56.68 -15.72
N ARG A 3 -4.17 -57.38 -14.98
CA ARG A 3 -5.40 -56.79 -14.40
C ARG A 3 -5.13 -55.87 -13.19
N LYS A 4 -4.06 -56.11 -12.43
CA LYS A 4 -3.67 -55.27 -11.27
C LYS A 4 -3.09 -53.93 -11.71
N TYR A 5 -2.39 -53.88 -12.85
CA TYR A 5 -1.77 -52.66 -13.38
C TYR A 5 -2.80 -51.62 -13.84
N ARG A 6 -3.90 -52.06 -14.47
CA ARG A 6 -4.99 -51.15 -14.89
C ARG A 6 -5.71 -50.49 -13.70
N SER A 7 -5.85 -51.22 -12.58
CA SER A 7 -6.44 -50.67 -11.36
C SER A 7 -5.51 -49.69 -10.65
N TRP A 8 -4.21 -49.99 -10.58
CA TRP A 8 -3.21 -49.07 -10.00
C TRP A 8 -3.02 -47.82 -10.85
N MET A 9 -3.03 -47.95 -12.17
CA MET A 9 -2.96 -46.81 -13.09
C MET A 9 -4.13 -45.84 -12.87
N GLY A 10 -5.34 -46.35 -12.62
CA GLY A 10 -6.49 -45.52 -12.26
C GLY A 10 -6.31 -44.79 -10.93
N ILE A 11 -5.78 -45.47 -9.90
CA ILE A 11 -5.54 -44.86 -8.59
C ILE A 11 -4.45 -43.78 -8.66
N ILE A 12 -3.38 -44.02 -9.41
CA ILE A 12 -2.29 -43.05 -9.63
C ILE A 12 -2.81 -41.83 -10.41
N LEU A 13 -3.63 -42.05 -11.45
CA LEU A 13 -4.23 -40.95 -12.20
C LEU A 13 -5.17 -40.12 -11.32
N ALA A 14 -6.00 -40.78 -10.51
CA ALA A 14 -6.90 -40.10 -9.59
C ALA A 14 -6.13 -39.30 -8.52
N SER A 15 -5.07 -39.86 -7.95
CA SER A 15 -4.25 -39.14 -6.95
C SER A 15 -3.54 -37.94 -7.57
N LEU A 16 -3.05 -38.04 -8.81
CA LEU A 16 -2.45 -36.93 -9.55
C LEU A 16 -3.45 -35.79 -9.78
N VAL A 17 -4.68 -36.10 -10.20
CA VAL A 17 -5.72 -35.09 -10.43
C VAL A 17 -6.08 -34.36 -9.12
N VAL A 18 -6.15 -35.08 -8.01
CA VAL A 18 -6.41 -34.48 -6.69
C VAL A 18 -5.25 -33.58 -6.26
N LEU A 19 -4.01 -34.04 -6.44
CA LEU A 19 -2.81 -33.25 -6.12
C LEU A 19 -2.72 -31.97 -6.97
N ILE A 20 -3.03 -32.05 -8.27
CA ILE A 20 -3.09 -30.88 -9.16
C ILE A 20 -4.18 -29.91 -8.71
N SER A 21 -5.34 -30.42 -8.29
CA SER A 21 -6.46 -29.58 -7.85
C SER A 21 -6.16 -28.80 -6.58
N ILE A 22 -5.34 -29.35 -5.67
CA ILE A 22 -4.95 -28.72 -4.40
C ILE A 22 -3.75 -27.78 -4.57
N SER A 23 -3.02 -27.89 -5.67
CA SER A 23 -1.77 -27.17 -5.93
C SER A 23 -1.95 -25.63 -5.91
N PRO A 24 -0.90 -24.87 -5.54
CA PRO A 24 -0.90 -23.41 -5.55
C PRO A 24 -1.41 -22.73 -6.84
N PRO A 25 -1.05 -23.18 -8.06
CA PRO A 25 -1.54 -22.53 -9.29
C PRO A 25 -3.05 -22.68 -9.46
N MET A 26 -3.63 -23.81 -9.04
CA MET A 26 -5.06 -24.02 -9.16
C MET A 26 -5.84 -23.11 -8.19
N ARG A 27 -5.33 -22.93 -6.97
CA ARG A 27 -5.92 -22.00 -6.00
C ARG A 27 -5.89 -20.57 -6.51
N SER A 28 -4.77 -20.13 -7.07
CA SER A 28 -4.61 -18.79 -7.64
C SER A 28 -5.57 -18.55 -8.83
N PHE A 29 -5.78 -19.55 -9.69
CA PHE A 29 -6.76 -19.48 -10.78
C PHE A 29 -8.21 -19.34 -10.28
N TYR A 30 -8.58 -20.06 -9.22
CA TYR A 30 -9.91 -19.94 -8.61
C TYR A 30 -10.10 -18.63 -7.85
N ALA A 31 -9.06 -18.13 -7.18
CA ALA A 31 -9.09 -16.89 -6.41
C ALA A 31 -9.22 -15.63 -7.29
N LEU A 32 -8.96 -15.73 -8.60
CA LEU A 32 -9.04 -14.58 -9.50
C LEU A 32 -10.48 -14.03 -9.56
N PRO A 33 -10.76 -12.79 -9.15
CA PRO A 33 -12.11 -12.25 -9.16
C PRO A 33 -12.64 -12.03 -10.58
N ALA A 34 -13.96 -12.02 -10.73
CA ALA A 34 -14.62 -11.76 -12.01
C ALA A 34 -14.62 -10.26 -12.39
N ALA A 35 -14.47 -9.37 -11.42
CA ALA A 35 -14.42 -7.93 -11.60
C ALA A 35 -13.27 -7.31 -10.78
N PHE A 36 -12.54 -6.39 -11.40
CA PHE A 36 -11.47 -5.59 -10.78
C PHE A 36 -11.82 -4.11 -10.90
N LYS A 37 -11.60 -3.36 -9.83
CA LYS A 37 -11.64 -1.89 -9.87
C LYS A 37 -10.20 -1.39 -9.77
N VAL A 38 -9.83 -0.48 -10.66
CA VAL A 38 -8.45 0.04 -10.76
C VAL A 38 -8.52 1.54 -10.97
N ASN A 39 -7.63 2.29 -10.33
CA ASN A 39 -7.58 3.74 -10.55
C ASN A 39 -6.86 4.06 -11.88
N VAL A 40 -7.31 5.11 -12.54
CA VAL A 40 -6.62 5.64 -13.74
C VAL A 40 -5.19 6.06 -13.35
N GLY A 41 -4.21 5.64 -14.16
CA GLY A 41 -2.80 5.92 -13.94
C GLY A 41 -2.03 4.86 -13.16
N GLU A 42 -2.70 3.86 -12.58
CA GLU A 42 -2.08 2.70 -11.92
C GLU A 42 -1.71 1.60 -12.92
N GLN A 43 -0.73 0.78 -12.54
CA GLN A 43 -0.36 -0.43 -13.28
C GLN A 43 -1.31 -1.57 -12.89
N PHE A 44 -2.03 -2.11 -13.87
CA PHE A 44 -2.89 -3.26 -13.65
C PHE A 44 -2.13 -4.56 -13.91
N GLY A 45 -2.18 -5.50 -12.96
CA GLY A 45 -1.64 -6.84 -13.12
C GLY A 45 -2.62 -7.89 -12.62
N LEU A 46 -2.61 -9.07 -13.24
CA LEU A 46 -3.28 -10.25 -12.70
C LEU A 46 -2.30 -10.94 -11.73
N ASP A 47 -2.75 -11.32 -10.55
CA ASP A 47 -1.91 -12.07 -9.61
C ASP A 47 -2.15 -13.58 -9.78
N LEU A 48 -1.54 -14.13 -10.82
CA LEU A 48 -1.57 -15.56 -11.09
C LEU A 48 -0.19 -16.17 -10.83
N GLN A 49 -0.11 -17.03 -9.80
CA GLN A 49 1.10 -17.77 -9.47
C GLN A 49 1.20 -19.03 -10.32
N LEU A 50 1.52 -18.85 -11.61
CA LEU A 50 1.67 -19.93 -12.57
C LEU A 50 3.16 -20.26 -12.81
N PRO A 51 3.50 -21.55 -12.96
CA PRO A 51 4.83 -21.93 -13.43
C PRO A 51 5.09 -21.39 -14.84
N GLN A 52 6.36 -21.03 -15.11
CA GLN A 52 6.80 -20.37 -16.34
C GLN A 52 6.42 -21.16 -17.62
N CYS A 53 6.40 -22.49 -17.57
CA CYS A 53 6.02 -23.35 -18.70
C CYS A 53 4.55 -23.17 -19.13
N LEU A 54 3.66 -22.83 -18.20
CA LEU A 54 2.23 -22.64 -18.48
C LEU A 54 1.95 -21.25 -19.05
N LEU A 55 2.77 -20.24 -18.74
CA LEU A 55 2.56 -18.85 -19.19
C LEU A 55 2.41 -18.74 -20.72
N ASN A 56 3.19 -19.51 -21.47
CA ASN A 56 3.17 -19.50 -22.94
C ASN A 56 1.91 -20.18 -23.53
N SER A 57 1.20 -20.96 -22.71
CA SER A 57 -0.02 -21.64 -23.14
C SER A 57 -1.28 -20.80 -22.95
N PHE A 58 -1.25 -19.75 -22.13
CA PHE A 58 -2.40 -18.88 -21.90
C PHE A 58 -2.30 -17.59 -22.73
N ASN A 59 -3.42 -17.20 -23.34
CA ASN A 59 -3.56 -15.96 -24.11
C ASN A 59 -4.70 -15.12 -23.53
N VAL A 60 -4.54 -13.79 -23.53
CA VAL A 60 -5.55 -12.84 -23.06
C VAL A 60 -6.12 -12.10 -24.26
N GLU A 61 -7.40 -12.30 -24.54
CA GLU A 61 -8.10 -11.56 -25.60
C GLU A 61 -8.89 -10.39 -24.99
N ILE A 62 -8.69 -9.18 -25.51
CA ILE A 62 -9.39 -7.96 -25.09
C ILE A 62 -10.55 -7.74 -26.07
N LYS A 63 -11.80 -7.75 -25.58
CA LYS A 63 -12.98 -7.63 -26.46
C LYS A 63 -13.68 -6.27 -26.41
N THR A 64 -13.25 -5.36 -25.55
CA THR A 64 -13.89 -4.04 -25.46
C THR A 64 -12.83 -2.99 -25.16
N VAL A 65 -12.50 -2.21 -26.19
CA VAL A 65 -11.64 -1.02 -26.12
C VAL A 65 -12.38 0.07 -26.87
N PRO A 66 -12.90 1.13 -26.23
CA PRO A 66 -12.87 2.43 -26.88
C PRO A 66 -11.40 2.83 -27.02
N GLU A 67 -11.01 3.30 -28.20
CA GLU A 67 -9.61 3.58 -28.56
C GLU A 67 -8.84 4.31 -27.43
N ASN A 68 -7.63 3.83 -27.10
CA ASN A 68 -6.70 4.41 -26.13
C ASN A 68 -7.02 4.30 -24.62
N LEU A 69 -7.84 3.34 -24.14
CA LEU A 69 -7.96 3.09 -22.68
C LEU A 69 -6.73 2.41 -22.06
N LEU A 70 -6.08 1.51 -22.80
CA LEU A 70 -4.91 0.73 -22.37
C LEU A 70 -3.75 1.02 -23.30
N ASN A 71 -2.60 1.43 -22.75
CA ASN A 71 -1.36 1.53 -23.53
C ASN A 71 -0.68 0.16 -23.53
N ILE A 72 -1.08 -0.70 -24.47
CA ILE A 72 -0.35 -1.93 -24.76
C ILE A 72 0.54 -1.57 -25.94
N ASP A 73 1.82 -1.38 -25.67
CA ASP A 73 2.80 -1.06 -26.70
C ASP A 73 2.63 -2.03 -27.88
N LYS A 74 2.54 -1.48 -29.09
CA LYS A 74 2.15 -2.18 -30.33
C LYS A 74 3.20 -3.20 -30.80
N LYS A 75 3.61 -4.14 -29.95
CA LYS A 75 4.34 -5.36 -30.28
C LYS A 75 3.56 -6.59 -29.85
N GLY A 76 2.36 -6.73 -30.40
CA GLY A 76 1.78 -8.01 -30.86
C GLY A 76 1.80 -9.22 -29.93
N THR A 77 1.91 -9.07 -28.60
CA THR A 77 1.90 -10.21 -27.68
C THR A 77 0.77 -10.01 -26.68
N ASN A 78 -0.39 -10.53 -27.04
CA ASN A 78 -1.54 -10.74 -26.16
C ASN A 78 -1.26 -11.86 -25.12
N SER A 79 0.00 -11.98 -24.68
CA SER A 79 0.46 -13.05 -23.82
C SER A 79 0.15 -12.71 -22.37
N LEU A 80 -0.27 -13.72 -21.62
CA LEU A 80 -0.55 -13.60 -20.19
C LEU A 80 0.63 -13.01 -19.41
N SER A 81 1.86 -13.26 -19.87
CA SER A 81 3.10 -12.82 -19.22
C SER A 81 3.18 -11.31 -18.96
N SER A 82 2.73 -10.47 -19.89
CA SER A 82 2.75 -9.00 -19.72
C SER A 82 1.77 -8.50 -18.64
N PHE A 83 0.73 -9.28 -18.36
CA PHE A 83 -0.21 -8.99 -17.27
C PHE A 83 0.28 -9.53 -15.91
N LEU A 84 1.26 -10.44 -15.86
CA LEU A 84 1.71 -11.10 -14.62
C LEU A 84 3.08 -10.57 -14.12
N GLN A 85 4.06 -10.42 -15.00
CA GLN A 85 5.47 -10.20 -14.61
C GLN A 85 6.11 -9.04 -15.39
N GLY A 86 6.79 -8.14 -14.67
CA GLY A 86 7.74 -7.17 -15.23
C GLY A 86 7.25 -5.72 -15.28
N GLU A 87 8.20 -4.81 -15.50
CA GLU A 87 8.05 -3.34 -15.55
C GLU A 87 7.04 -2.82 -16.60
N ASP A 88 6.60 -3.70 -17.51
CA ASP A 88 5.71 -3.44 -18.66
C ASP A 88 4.23 -3.79 -18.39
N ARG A 89 3.77 -3.67 -17.14
CA ARG A 89 2.34 -3.86 -16.84
C ARG A 89 1.48 -2.82 -17.56
N PRO A 90 0.34 -3.23 -18.16
CA PRO A 90 -0.51 -2.31 -18.88
C PRO A 90 -1.03 -1.22 -17.96
N ARG A 91 -0.80 0.02 -18.38
CA ARG A 91 -1.29 1.22 -17.68
C ARG A 91 -2.64 1.65 -18.25
N ILE A 92 -3.56 1.91 -17.34
CA ILE A 92 -4.88 2.45 -17.68
C ILE A 92 -4.76 3.96 -17.77
N ASN A 93 -5.01 4.53 -18.94
CA ASN A 93 -4.83 5.96 -19.18
C ASN A 93 -6.14 6.77 -19.12
N LYS A 94 -7.28 6.09 -19.21
CA LYS A 94 -8.60 6.73 -19.26
C LYS A 94 -9.62 5.91 -18.46
N PRO A 95 -10.60 6.57 -17.84
CA PRO A 95 -11.70 5.87 -17.17
C PRO A 95 -12.56 5.13 -18.20
N GLY A 96 -13.11 3.99 -17.80
CA GLY A 96 -13.88 3.13 -18.69
C GLY A 96 -13.94 1.67 -18.24
N GLN A 97 -14.73 0.87 -18.95
CA GLN A 97 -14.88 -0.56 -18.67
C GLN A 97 -14.14 -1.39 -19.73
N ILE A 98 -13.35 -2.36 -19.28
CA ILE A 98 -12.57 -3.25 -20.13
C ILE A 98 -12.98 -4.69 -19.83
N ASN A 99 -13.38 -5.42 -20.87
CA ASN A 99 -13.68 -6.84 -20.77
C ASN A 99 -12.52 -7.68 -21.30
N LEU A 100 -11.86 -8.40 -20.40
CA LEU A 100 -10.78 -9.34 -20.69
C LEU A 100 -11.33 -10.76 -20.76
N LYS A 101 -10.86 -11.55 -21.72
CA LYS A 101 -11.16 -12.98 -21.85
C LYS A 101 -9.88 -13.77 -21.79
N LEU A 102 -9.77 -14.60 -20.76
CA LEU A 102 -8.68 -15.54 -20.60
C LEU A 102 -8.95 -16.78 -21.44
N LYS A 103 -8.02 -17.14 -22.33
CA LYS A 103 -8.08 -18.35 -23.15
C LYS A 103 -6.87 -19.26 -22.94
N LEU A 104 -7.10 -20.56 -23.01
CA LEU A 104 -6.05 -21.57 -23.13
C LEU A 104 -5.78 -21.86 -24.61
N PHE A 105 -4.51 -21.86 -24.99
CA PHE A 105 -4.00 -22.03 -26.36
C PHE A 105 -4.67 -21.11 -27.41
N GLY A 106 -5.26 -19.99 -26.98
CA GLY A 106 -6.03 -19.08 -27.85
C GLY A 106 -7.39 -19.61 -28.31
N LEU A 107 -7.76 -20.84 -27.94
CA LEU A 107 -8.95 -21.53 -28.44
C LEU A 107 -10.02 -21.70 -27.35
N ILE A 108 -9.63 -22.15 -26.16
CA ILE A 108 -10.59 -22.55 -25.11
C ILE A 108 -10.80 -21.36 -24.14
N PRO A 109 -12.00 -20.77 -24.06
CA PRO A 109 -12.28 -19.69 -23.12
C PRO A 109 -12.37 -20.24 -21.69
N LEU A 110 -11.50 -19.76 -20.81
CA LEU A 110 -11.43 -20.22 -19.42
C LEU A 110 -12.17 -19.30 -18.46
N LYS A 111 -12.02 -17.98 -18.61
CA LYS A 111 -12.61 -17.00 -17.68
C LYS A 111 -12.84 -15.65 -18.38
N LYS A 112 -13.90 -14.95 -17.98
CA LYS A 112 -14.15 -13.56 -18.36
C LYS A 112 -13.87 -12.69 -17.14
N LEU A 113 -13.16 -11.59 -17.34
CA LEU A 113 -12.80 -10.64 -16.30
C LEU A 113 -13.25 -9.25 -16.77
N GLN A 114 -13.85 -8.49 -15.87
CA GLN A 114 -14.21 -7.10 -16.09
C GLN A 114 -13.24 -6.22 -15.29
N VAL A 115 -12.69 -5.20 -15.93
CA VAL A 115 -11.84 -4.20 -15.27
C VAL A 115 -12.52 -2.85 -15.41
N ASP A 116 -12.93 -2.29 -14.29
CA ASP A 116 -13.56 -0.98 -14.20
C ASP A 116 -12.48 0.04 -13.80
N ALA A 117 -12.09 0.88 -14.76
CA ALA A 117 -11.19 2.00 -14.55
C ALA A 117 -11.96 3.20 -14.02
N VAL A 118 -11.65 3.60 -12.79
CA VAL A 118 -12.26 4.75 -12.09
C VAL A 118 -11.23 5.83 -11.83
N ASP A 119 -11.68 7.09 -11.76
CA ASP A 119 -10.78 8.19 -11.42
C ASP A 119 -10.33 8.12 -9.95
N GLU A 120 -9.07 8.49 -9.70
CA GLU A 120 -8.51 8.52 -8.35
C GLU A 120 -9.15 9.67 -7.54
N ILE A 121 -9.79 9.36 -6.41
CA ILE A 121 -10.35 10.36 -5.50
C ILE A 121 -9.25 10.81 -4.53
N LYS A 122 -8.88 12.10 -4.60
CA LYS A 122 -7.92 12.72 -3.67
C LYS A 122 -8.62 13.64 -2.69
N LEU A 123 -8.25 13.55 -1.41
CA LEU A 123 -8.68 14.44 -0.34
C LEU A 123 -7.53 15.38 0.02
N TYR A 124 -7.83 16.67 0.07
CA TYR A 124 -6.92 17.69 0.56
C TYR A 124 -7.48 18.24 1.88
N PRO A 125 -6.75 18.14 3.01
CA PRO A 125 -7.21 18.75 4.25
C PRO A 125 -7.25 20.27 4.08
N GLY A 126 -8.44 20.85 4.26
CA GLY A 126 -8.63 22.29 4.30
C GLY A 126 -8.58 22.80 5.73
N GLY A 127 -8.01 24.00 5.94
CA GLY A 127 -7.99 24.66 7.24
C GLY A 127 -7.35 26.04 7.15
N HIS A 128 -7.86 26.99 7.92
CA HIS A 128 -7.19 28.27 8.18
C HIS A 128 -6.45 28.15 9.51
N SER A 129 -5.24 28.70 9.57
CA SER A 129 -4.49 28.77 10.82
C SER A 129 -5.24 29.64 11.83
N ILE A 130 -5.63 29.04 12.96
CA ILE A 130 -6.13 29.77 14.13
C ILE A 130 -4.98 29.83 15.12
N GLY A 131 -4.44 31.02 15.37
CA GLY A 131 -3.48 31.26 16.44
C GLY A 131 -4.20 31.27 17.78
N VAL A 132 -3.71 30.48 18.75
CA VAL A 132 -4.17 30.53 20.14
C VAL A 132 -3.06 31.07 21.03
N LEU A 133 -3.36 32.09 21.83
CA LEU A 133 -2.44 32.59 22.85
C LEU A 133 -2.69 31.82 24.15
N LEU A 134 -1.73 30.99 24.55
CA LEU A 134 -1.79 30.25 25.79
C LEU A 134 -1.23 31.13 26.93
N LYS A 135 -2.08 31.48 27.90
CA LYS A 135 -1.63 32.10 29.15
C LYS A 135 -1.41 31.01 30.20
N THR A 136 -0.17 30.84 30.65
CA THR A 136 0.15 29.99 31.80
C THR A 136 -0.15 30.74 33.10
N GLN A 137 -0.63 30.05 34.12
CA GLN A 137 -0.69 30.59 35.48
C GLN A 137 0.68 30.39 36.14
N GLY A 138 1.56 31.38 36.00
CA GLY A 138 2.95 31.34 36.43
C GLY A 138 3.93 31.35 35.27
N VAL A 139 5.23 31.26 35.59
CA VAL A 139 6.33 31.38 34.63
C VAL A 139 6.86 30.01 34.25
N ILE A 140 6.87 29.69 32.96
CA ILE A 140 7.36 28.41 32.45
C ILE A 140 8.88 28.45 32.21
N ILE A 141 9.57 27.40 32.64
CA ILE A 141 11.01 27.24 32.39
C ILE A 141 11.23 26.78 30.96
N THR A 142 11.79 27.64 30.11
CA THR A 142 12.06 27.35 28.68
C THR A 142 13.50 26.89 28.42
N GLY A 143 14.42 27.12 29.36
CA GLY A 143 15.83 26.78 29.25
C GLY A 143 16.63 27.26 30.45
N TYR A 144 17.93 26.94 30.47
CA TYR A 144 18.83 27.37 31.53
C TYR A 144 19.84 28.39 31.00
N SER A 145 20.11 29.41 31.80
CA SER A 145 21.19 30.36 31.55
C SER A 145 22.32 30.16 32.56
N PRO A 146 23.58 30.02 32.11
CA PRO A 146 24.71 29.93 33.02
C PRO A 146 24.97 31.27 33.73
N VAL A 147 25.33 31.19 35.00
CA VAL A 147 25.81 32.31 35.80
C VAL A 147 27.30 32.14 36.03
N VAL A 148 28.09 33.17 35.75
CA VAL A 148 29.54 33.12 35.93
C VAL A 148 29.93 33.79 37.23
N ASP A 149 30.63 33.06 38.11
CA ASP A 149 31.25 33.62 39.31
C ASP A 149 32.70 33.14 39.42
N GLN A 150 33.61 34.08 39.70
CA GLN A 150 35.06 33.84 39.81
C GLN A 150 35.66 33.01 38.65
N GLY A 151 35.17 33.23 37.42
CA GLY A 151 35.64 32.54 36.22
C GLY A 151 35.10 31.10 36.04
N ARG A 152 34.17 30.65 36.89
CA ARG A 152 33.46 29.37 36.74
C ARG A 152 32.00 29.60 36.40
N SER A 153 31.46 28.75 35.54
CA SER A 153 30.06 28.78 35.10
C SER A 153 29.23 27.81 35.94
N TYR A 154 28.11 28.28 36.48
CA TYR A 154 27.19 27.53 37.32
C TYR A 154 25.79 27.55 36.71
N LEU A 155 24.98 26.52 37.00
CA LEU A 155 23.58 26.45 36.56
C LEU A 155 22.69 26.22 37.79
N PRO A 156 22.47 27.25 38.62
CA PRO A 156 21.79 27.09 39.91
C PRO A 156 20.39 26.46 39.77
N ALA A 157 19.64 26.85 38.74
CA ALA A 157 18.30 26.32 38.49
C ALA A 157 18.32 24.81 38.20
N LYS A 158 19.29 24.34 37.39
CA LYS A 158 19.45 22.92 37.06
C LYS A 158 19.94 22.12 38.27
N GLU A 159 20.87 22.69 39.03
CA GLU A 159 21.41 22.09 40.26
C GLU A 159 20.35 21.98 41.36
N ALA A 160 19.39 22.92 41.40
CA ALA A 160 18.23 22.88 42.28
C ALA A 160 17.14 21.86 41.84
N GLY A 161 17.32 21.18 40.71
CA GLY A 161 16.39 20.17 40.21
C GLY A 161 15.19 20.72 39.44
N LEU A 162 15.23 21.99 39.01
CA LEU A 162 14.18 22.55 38.15
C LEU A 162 14.35 22.04 36.72
N GLU A 163 13.26 21.60 36.09
CA GLU A 163 13.25 21.04 34.74
C GLU A 163 12.61 21.96 33.69
N ILE A 164 13.03 21.84 32.44
CA ILE A 164 12.39 22.54 31.32
C ILE A 164 10.95 22.04 31.19
N GLY A 165 9.99 22.97 31.18
CA GLY A 165 8.56 22.68 31.20
C GLY A 165 7.89 22.85 32.57
N ASP A 166 8.66 22.95 33.65
CA ASP A 166 8.11 23.29 34.97
C ASP A 166 7.51 24.71 34.98
N ILE A 167 6.50 24.91 35.82
CA ILE A 167 5.83 26.20 36.01
C ILE A 167 6.11 26.72 37.42
N ILE A 168 6.85 27.81 37.52
CA ILE A 168 7.10 28.54 38.76
C ILE A 168 5.85 29.35 39.09
N LYS A 169 5.20 29.01 40.21
CA LYS A 169 3.99 29.69 40.70
C LYS A 169 4.27 30.70 41.80
N GLU A 170 5.42 30.61 42.47
CA GLU A 170 5.73 31.37 43.66
C GLU A 170 7.25 31.53 43.84
N ILE A 171 7.70 32.72 44.24
CA ILE A 171 9.09 33.03 44.57
C ILE A 171 9.10 33.72 45.94
N ASN A 172 9.93 33.26 46.88
CA ASN A 172 10.05 33.85 48.22
C ASN A 172 8.71 34.02 48.96
N ASN A 173 7.80 33.07 48.79
CA ASN A 173 6.42 33.09 49.30
C ASN A 173 5.48 34.16 48.69
N TYR A 174 5.82 34.69 47.51
CA TYR A 174 4.98 35.60 46.75
C TYR A 174 4.47 34.91 45.48
N PRO A 175 3.15 34.78 45.28
CA PRO A 175 2.61 34.17 44.08
C PRO A 175 2.92 35.04 42.86
N ILE A 176 3.33 34.40 41.75
CA ILE A 176 3.64 35.05 40.49
C ILE A 176 2.75 34.50 39.38
N SER A 177 2.37 35.37 38.45
CA SER A 177 1.49 35.05 37.32
C SER A 177 2.09 35.43 35.96
N SER A 178 3.08 36.33 35.96
CA SER A 178 3.83 36.76 34.77
C SER A 178 5.32 36.84 35.03
N ASP A 179 6.10 36.90 33.95
CA ASP A 179 7.54 37.13 33.97
C ASP A 179 7.91 38.48 34.59
N GLU A 180 7.12 39.54 34.37
CA GLU A 180 7.33 40.86 34.98
C GLU A 180 7.37 40.81 36.52
N GLU A 181 6.59 39.91 37.13
CA GLU A 181 6.51 39.76 38.59
C GLU A 181 7.74 39.08 39.20
N THR A 182 8.60 38.46 38.38
CA THR A 182 9.85 37.81 38.85
C THR A 182 10.97 38.80 39.22
N LEU A 183 10.82 40.08 38.85
CA LEU A 183 11.80 41.13 39.09
C LEU A 183 11.57 41.90 40.41
N ARG A 184 10.52 41.57 41.17
CA ARG A 184 10.17 42.19 42.46
C ARG A 184 11.00 41.61 43.60
#